data_AF-A0A0A0D385-F1
#
_entry.id   AF-A0A0A0D385-F1
#
_cell.length_a   1.000
_cell.length_b   1.000
_cell.length_c   1.000
_cell.angle_alpha   90.00
_cell.angle_beta   90.00
_cell.angle_gamma   90.00
#
_symmetry.space_group_name_H-M   'P 1'
#
loop_
_entity.id
_entity.type
_entity.pdbx_description
1 polymer ?
#
loop_
_entity_poly.entity_id
_entity_poly.type
_entity_poly.pdbx_seq_one_letter_code
_entity_poly.pdbx_strand_id
1 'polypeptide(L)' 'MTATAATPCTAFDGSTLLLSGPLAEVALAARAAVERNTGGPVLVFDDTTGRVVDLDLRGGEAEII' A
#
# COMPACT_ATOMS: atom_id res chain seq x y z
N MET A 1 -13.68 -6.37 8.50
CA MET A 1 -13.13 -7.29 7.48
C MET A 1 -11.66 -6.97 7.42
N THR A 2 -10.80 -7.92 7.80
CA THR A 2 -9.35 -7.71 7.85
C THR A 2 -8.80 -7.98 6.46
N ALA A 3 -7.99 -7.07 5.92
CA ALA A 3 -7.29 -7.34 4.66
C ALA A 3 -6.19 -8.38 4.92
N THR A 4 -5.94 -9.24 3.94
CA THR A 4 -4.89 -10.27 3.99
C THR A 4 -3.86 -9.95 2.92
N ALA A 5 -2.66 -10.54 2.99
CA ALA A 5 -1.61 -10.43 1.97
C ALA A 5 -2.09 -10.58 0.50
N ALA A 6 -3.15 -11.37 0.27
CA ALA A 6 -3.72 -11.63 -1.05
C ALA A 6 -4.89 -10.70 -1.43
N THR A 7 -5.33 -9.81 -0.55
CA THR A 7 -6.43 -8.88 -0.83
C THR A 7 -6.05 -7.96 -1.99
N PRO A 8 -6.86 -7.86 -3.06
CA PRO A 8 -6.57 -6.97 -4.18
C PRO A 8 -6.67 -5.51 -3.72
N CYS A 9 -5.58 -4.77 -3.90
CA CYS A 9 -5.45 -3.39 -3.49
C CYS A 9 -4.72 -2.56 -4.55
N THR A 10 -4.90 -1.25 -4.48
CA THR A 10 -4.19 -0.29 -5.34
C THR A 10 -3.56 0.82 -4.50
N ALA A 11 -2.26 1.06 -4.71
CA ALA A 11 -1.50 2.14 -4.08
C ALA A 11 -1.28 3.33 -5.03
N PHE A 12 -1.37 4.53 -4.46
CA PHE A 12 -1.11 5.80 -5.14
C PHE A 12 -0.15 6.67 -4.34
N ASP A 13 0.68 7.44 -5.05
CA ASP A 13 1.42 8.59 -4.51
C ASP A 13 0.81 9.86 -5.11
N GLY A 14 0.00 10.55 -4.31
CA GLY A 14 -0.87 11.61 -4.81
C GLY A 14 -1.81 11.10 -5.91
N SER A 15 -1.62 11.60 -7.14
CA SER A 15 -2.39 11.18 -8.33
C SER A 15 -1.69 10.11 -9.18
N THR A 16 -0.51 9.65 -8.78
CA THR A 16 0.28 8.67 -9.54
C THR A 16 0.01 7.28 -9.02
N LEU A 17 -0.38 6.36 -9.91
CA LEU A 17 -0.52 4.94 -9.56
C LEU A 17 0.86 4.31 -9.34
N LEU A 18 1.05 3.66 -8.19
CA LEU A 18 2.28 2.94 -7.85
C LEU A 18 2.19 1.47 -8.28
N LEU A 19 1.14 0.79 -7.83
CA LEU A 19 0.87 -0.62 -8.11
C LEU A 19 -0.60 -0.95 -7.84
N SER A 20 -1.18 -1.87 -8.62
CA SER A 20 -2.44 -2.54 -8.32
C SER A 20 -2.20 -4.05 -8.33
N GLY A 21 -2.63 -4.76 -7.29
CA GLY A 21 -2.31 -6.18 -7.11
C GLY A 21 -2.53 -6.68 -5.67
N PRO A 22 -1.94 -7.83 -5.30
CA PRO A 22 -2.03 -8.34 -3.93
C PRO A 22 -1.45 -7.37 -2.91
N LEU A 23 -2.11 -7.22 -1.76
CA LEU A 23 -1.73 -6.28 -0.70
C LEU A 23 -0.25 -6.39 -0.30
N ALA A 24 0.31 -7.60 -0.25
CA ALA A 24 1.73 -7.77 0.09
C ALA A 24 2.68 -7.05 -0.89
N GLU A 25 2.42 -7.16 -2.20
CA GLU A 25 3.23 -6.49 -3.22
C GLU A 25 2.99 -4.99 -3.22
N VAL A 26 1.73 -4.59 -3.03
CA VAL A 26 1.30 -3.18 -2.96
C VAL A 26 1.94 -2.48 -1.75
N ALA A 27 2.03 -3.17 -0.61
CA ALA A 27 2.66 -2.64 0.59
C ALA A 27 4.17 -2.42 0.43
N LEU A 28 4.86 -3.33 -0.28
CA LEU A 28 6.28 -3.16 -0.62
C LEU A 28 6.50 -1.96 -1.56
N ALA A 29 5.65 -1.81 -2.57
CA ALA A 29 5.70 -0.65 -3.48
C ALA A 29 5.42 0.67 -2.74
N ALA A 30 4.44 0.68 -1.85
CA ALA A 30 4.12 1.82 -1.00
C ALA A 30 5.30 2.21 -0.10
N ARG A 31 5.94 1.24 0.56
CA ARG A 31 7.13 1.48 1.37
C ARG A 31 8.27 2.09 0.54
N ALA A 32 8.58 1.53 -0.62
CA ALA A 32 9.63 2.03 -1.49
C ALA A 32 9.37 3.48 -1.96
N ALA A 33 8.10 3.85 -2.19
CA ALA A 33 7.72 5.21 -2.53
C ALA A 33 7.93 6.20 -1.36
N VAL A 34 7.59 5.78 -0.13
CA VAL A 34 7.83 6.56 1.10
C VAL A 34 9.33 6.74 1.35
N GLU A 35 10.14 5.69 1.19
CA GLU A 35 11.61 5.75 1.37
C GLU A 35 12.29 6.69 0.36
N ARG A 36 11.76 6.76 -0.87
CA ARG A 36 12.24 7.68 -1.91
C ARG A 36 11.88 9.15 -1.66
N ASN A 37 11.09 9.43 -0.62
CA ASN A 37 10.69 10.76 -0.18
C ASN A 37 10.06 11.59 -1.32
N THR A 38 9.22 10.93 -2.13
CA THR A 38 8.68 11.45 -3.39
C THR A 38 7.47 12.37 -3.19
N GLY A 39 7.55 13.30 -2.23
CA GLY A 39 6.73 14.51 -2.23
C GLY A 39 5.23 14.40 -1.87
N GLY A 40 4.65 13.21 -1.67
CA GLY A 40 3.22 13.06 -1.37
C GLY A 40 2.86 11.96 -0.35
N PRO A 41 1.63 12.00 0.22
CA PRO A 41 1.11 10.91 1.01
C PRO A 41 0.81 9.70 0.11
N VAL A 42 1.29 8.52 0.52
CA VAL A 42 0.95 7.25 -0.13
C VAL A 42 -0.36 6.72 0.45
N LEU A 43 -1.32 6.42 -0.42
CA LEU A 43 -2.62 5.87 -0.05
C LEU A 43 -2.83 4.52 -0.71
N VAL A 44 -3.35 3.56 0.06
CA VAL A 44 -3.70 2.21 -0.43
C VAL A 44 -5.20 1.99 -0.26
N PHE A 45 -5.84 1.46 -1.29
CA PHE A 45 -7.27 1.17 -1.31
C PHE A 45 -7.51 -0.32 -1.55
N ASP A 46 -8.47 -0.90 -0.84
CA ASP A 46 -9.02 -2.22 -1.13
C ASP A 46 -9.91 -2.12 -2.37
N ASP A 47 -9.59 -2.88 -3.41
CA ASP A 47 -10.26 -2.77 -4.72
C ASP A 47 -11.70 -3.32 -4.70
N THR A 48 -12.03 -4.14 -3.70
CA THR A 48 -13.37 -4.74 -3.55
C THR A 48 -14.34 -3.79 -2.87
N THR A 49 -13.85 -3.03 -1.88
CA THR A 49 -14.69 -2.21 -1.00
C THR A 49 -14.47 -0.71 -1.19
N GLY A 50 -13.39 -0.30 -1.85
CA GLY A 50 -12.98 1.10 -2.00
C GLY A 50 -12.48 1.74 -0.70
N ARG A 51 -12.31 0.96 0.37
CA ARG A 51 -11.85 1.48 1.67
C ARG A 51 -10.34 1.67 1.67
N VAL A 52 -9.88 2.69 2.39
CA VAL A 52 -8.46 2.88 2.66
C VAL A 52 -7.95 1.72 3.54
N VAL A 53 -6.79 1.18 3.18
CA VAL A 53 -6.05 0.20 3.96
C VAL A 53 -4.89 0.93 4.64
N ASP A 54 -4.96 1.04 5.96
CA ASP A 54 -3.85 1.59 6.75
C ASP A 54 -2.74 0.55 6.85
N LEU A 55 -1.59 0.88 6.26
CA LEU A 55 -0.38 0.08 6.35
C LEU A 55 0.56 0.68 7.37
N ASP A 56 1.01 -0.12 8.34
CA ASP A 56 2.15 0.28 9.14
C ASP A 56 3.44 0.04 8.33
N LEU A 57 3.88 1.09 7.64
CA LEU A 57 5.12 1.06 6.87
C LEU A 57 6.35 1.35 7.77
N ARG A 58 6.17 1.39 9.10
CA ARG A 58 7.24 1.56 10.07
C ARG A 58 7.69 0.15 10.51
N GLY A 59 8.93 -0.21 10.19
CA GLY A 59 9.47 -1.53 10.55
C GLY A 59 10.17 -2.22 9.37
N GLY A 60 10.67 -3.43 9.59
CA GLY A 60 11.28 -4.27 8.55
C GLY A 60 10.23 -5.00 7.71
N GLU A 61 10.64 -5.64 6.61
CA GLU A 61 9.75 -6.37 5.68
C GLU A 61 8.83 -7.41 6.35
N ALA A 62 9.22 -7.93 7.51
CA ALA A 62 8.46 -8.92 8.27
C ALA A 62 7.25 -8.36 9.04
N GLU A 63 7.08 -7.04 9.10
CA GLU A 63 6.08 -6.38 9.94
C GLU A 63 4.96 -5.70 9.12
N ILE A 64 5.04 -5.79 7.79
CA ILE A 64 4.13 -5.12 6.86
C ILE A 64 3.08 -6.10 6.33
N ILE A 65 2.20 -6.63 7.19
CA ILE A 65 0.91 -7.23 6.78
C ILE A 65 -0.10 -7.28 7.92
#